data_AF-A0A818LTM9-F1
#
_entry.id   AF-A0A818LTM9-F1
#
_cell.length_a   1.000
_cell.length_b   1.000
_cell.length_c   1.000
_cell.angle_alpha   90.00
_cell.angle_beta   90.00
_cell.angle_gamma   90.00
#
_symmetry.space_group_name_H-M   'P 1'
#
loop_
_entity.id
_entity.type
_entity.pdbx_description
1 polymer ?
#
loop_
_entity_poly.entity_id
_entity_poly.type
_entity_poly.pdbx_seq_one_letter_code
_entity_poly.pdbx_strand_id
1 'polypeptide(L)'
;MSNSINMNDDKSKTETNYTMGQESLDQLSKDKEIIDGKCFHEKLDYTPDDPNEEERIHEESGNIIRKSSKDILRVERRLAMTRVLGDFIIDKNIIPPIPDIIICSQRQSVAFVIRASNSIWNVMSNEQVASFVIQLISTTDLHQIPSQLLDHCLEKRSRDNMSIYIYIYH
;
A
#
# COMPACT_ATOMS: atom_id res chain seq x y z
N MET A 1 19.34 -53.89 -4.01
CA MET A 1 20.14 -52.73 -3.58
C MET A 1 19.21 -51.53 -3.58
N SER A 2 18.65 -51.26 -2.40
CA SER A 2 17.68 -50.22 -2.12
C SER A 2 18.46 -48.97 -1.70
N ASN A 3 18.40 -47.91 -2.50
CA ASN A 3 18.99 -46.63 -2.15
C ASN A 3 17.90 -45.73 -1.56
N SER A 4 17.92 -45.60 -0.24
CA SER A 4 17.23 -44.58 0.54
C SER A 4 17.98 -43.26 0.41
N ILE A 5 17.33 -42.24 -0.15
CA ILE A 5 17.84 -40.87 -0.17
C ILE A 5 17.29 -40.14 1.05
N ASN A 6 18.19 -39.77 1.95
CA ASN A 6 17.97 -38.93 3.11
C ASN A 6 17.65 -37.50 2.63
N MET A 7 16.48 -36.97 2.97
CA MET A 7 16.17 -35.54 2.83
C MET A 7 16.13 -34.93 4.23
N ASN A 8 17.25 -34.32 4.62
CA ASN A 8 17.28 -33.29 5.64
C ASN A 8 18.17 -32.15 5.12
N ASP A 9 17.73 -30.94 5.46
CA ASP A 9 18.44 -29.67 5.39
C ASP A 9 18.47 -28.94 4.05
N ASP A 10 17.49 -28.03 3.86
CA ASP A 10 17.88 -26.61 3.80
C ASP A 10 16.72 -25.70 4.31
N LYS A 11 16.79 -25.36 5.60
CA LYS A 11 15.98 -24.31 6.22
C LYS A 11 16.79 -23.01 6.14
N SER A 12 16.65 -22.26 5.05
CA SER A 12 17.01 -20.83 5.04
C SER A 12 15.74 -19.98 4.99
N LYS A 13 15.08 -19.84 6.15
CA LYS A 13 14.16 -18.74 6.39
C LYS A 13 15.01 -17.47 6.54
N THR A 14 15.02 -16.61 5.53
CA THR A 14 15.46 -15.23 5.68
C THR A 14 14.34 -14.47 6.41
N GLU A 15 14.42 -14.46 7.74
CA GLU A 15 13.74 -13.47 8.57
C GLU A 15 14.49 -12.14 8.41
N THR A 16 13.96 -11.25 7.58
CA THR A 16 14.49 -9.89 7.48
C THR A 16 13.91 -9.06 8.62
N ASN A 17 14.65 -8.95 9.71
CA ASN A 17 14.36 -8.03 10.81
C ASN A 17 14.78 -6.61 10.39
N TYR A 18 13.81 -5.73 10.10
CA TYR A 18 14.05 -4.29 9.98
C TYR A 18 13.59 -3.59 11.26
N THR A 19 14.56 -3.04 12.00
CA THR A 19 14.32 -2.07 13.07
C THR A 19 14.93 -0.75 12.62
N MET A 20 14.11 0.22 12.18
CA MET A 20 14.54 1.60 11.91
C MET A 20 13.34 2.57 11.99
N GLY A 21 13.41 3.53 12.94
CA GLY A 21 12.81 4.87 12.91
C GLY A 21 11.31 5.03 12.63
N GLN A 22 10.49 5.04 13.68
CA GLN A 22 9.02 5.07 13.64
C GLN A 22 8.34 6.39 13.18
N GLU A 23 9.05 7.44 12.75
CA GLU A 23 8.44 8.80 12.72
C GLU A 23 8.41 9.56 11.38
N SER A 24 8.75 8.97 10.22
CA SER A 24 8.79 9.77 8.98
C SER A 24 8.38 9.10 7.67
N LEU A 25 7.76 7.91 7.71
CA LEU A 25 7.38 7.17 6.48
C LEU A 25 5.87 7.03 6.23
N ASP A 26 5.02 7.62 7.07
CA ASP A 26 3.57 7.41 6.98
C ASP A 26 2.87 8.09 5.79
N GLN A 27 3.53 8.99 5.08
CA GLN A 27 2.87 9.97 4.20
C GLN A 27 2.79 9.62 2.71
N LEU A 28 3.39 8.52 2.24
CA LEU A 28 3.47 8.31 0.79
C LEU A 28 2.61 7.17 0.24
N SER A 29 1.81 6.49 1.07
CA SER A 29 1.06 5.32 0.61
C SER A 29 -0.31 5.52 0.02
N LYS A 30 -0.38 5.38 -1.31
CA LYS A 30 -1.56 5.63 -2.13
C LYS A 30 -2.68 4.64 -1.87
N ASP A 31 -2.34 3.45 -1.41
CA ASP A 31 -3.29 2.54 -0.80
C ASP A 31 -2.55 1.67 0.24
N LYS A 32 -2.95 1.70 1.51
CA LYS A 32 -2.47 0.79 2.57
C LYS A 32 -3.44 -0.35 2.84
N GLU A 33 -2.91 -1.46 3.37
CA GLU A 33 -3.69 -2.59 3.84
C GLU A 33 -3.40 -2.88 5.32
N ILE A 34 -4.45 -2.96 6.13
CA ILE A 34 -4.38 -3.34 7.55
C ILE A 34 -4.89 -4.76 7.68
N ILE A 35 -4.14 -5.61 8.36
CA ILE A 35 -4.52 -6.99 8.70
C ILE A 35 -4.49 -7.12 10.22
N ASP A 36 -5.64 -7.39 10.82
CA ASP A 36 -5.80 -7.59 12.28
C ASP A 36 -5.25 -6.42 13.12
N GLY A 37 -5.56 -5.19 12.69
CA GLY A 37 -5.13 -3.97 13.35
C GLY A 37 -3.64 -3.63 13.21
N LYS A 38 -2.86 -4.44 12.48
CA LYS A 38 -1.47 -4.14 12.12
C LYS A 38 -1.38 -3.75 10.66
N CYS A 39 -0.59 -2.73 10.35
CA CYS A 39 -0.24 -2.45 8.96
C CYS A 39 0.54 -3.66 8.43
N PHE A 40 0.00 -4.32 7.41
CA PHE A 40 0.66 -5.49 6.83
C PHE A 40 1.67 -5.08 5.75
N HIS A 41 1.55 -3.87 5.24
CA HIS A 41 2.38 -3.40 4.16
C HIS A 41 2.59 -1.89 4.18
N GLU A 42 3.82 -1.47 4.40
CA GLU A 42 4.18 -0.05 4.60
C GLU A 42 4.64 0.67 3.32
N LYS A 43 5.04 -0.02 2.24
CA LYS A 43 5.57 0.66 1.05
C LYS A 43 5.33 -0.07 -0.29
N LEU A 44 4.31 0.40 -1.02
CA LEU A 44 4.00 -0.03 -2.40
C LEU A 44 3.77 1.17 -3.33
N ASP A 45 4.44 2.28 -3.05
CA ASP A 45 4.20 3.52 -3.79
C ASP A 45 5.19 3.68 -4.91
N TYR A 46 4.69 3.41 -6.10
CA TYR A 46 5.35 3.68 -7.36
C TYR A 46 5.29 5.18 -7.64
N THR A 47 6.07 5.95 -6.87
CA THR A 47 6.21 7.39 -7.01
C THR A 47 7.57 7.74 -7.62
N PRO A 48 7.66 8.86 -8.36
CA PRO A 48 8.91 9.19 -9.06
C PRO A 48 10.07 9.61 -8.13
N ASP A 49 9.84 9.76 -6.83
CA ASP A 49 10.85 10.01 -5.80
C ASP A 49 11.38 8.71 -5.15
N ASP A 50 10.86 7.54 -5.52
CA ASP A 50 11.46 6.27 -5.13
C ASP A 50 12.76 6.05 -5.94
N PRO A 51 13.93 5.89 -5.29
CA PRO A 51 15.20 5.75 -5.99
C PRO A 51 15.25 4.57 -6.98
N ASN A 52 14.60 3.44 -6.66
CA ASN A 52 14.59 2.27 -7.53
C ASN A 52 13.72 2.53 -8.77
N GLU A 53 12.61 3.25 -8.61
CA GLU A 53 11.74 3.61 -9.73
C GLU A 53 12.35 4.73 -10.59
N GLU A 54 13.06 5.69 -9.97
CA GLU A 54 13.84 6.71 -10.67
C GLU A 54 14.93 6.08 -11.54
N GLU A 55 15.74 5.16 -10.97
CA GLU A 55 16.76 4.42 -11.70
C GLU A 55 16.16 3.64 -12.87
N ARG A 56 15.11 2.83 -12.63
CA ARG A 56 14.42 2.06 -13.66
C ARG A 56 13.90 2.93 -14.81
N ILE A 57 13.30 4.08 -14.49
CA ILE A 57 12.78 5.01 -15.51
C ILE A 57 13.92 5.55 -16.36
N HIS A 58 15.07 5.88 -15.76
CA HIS A 58 16.23 6.38 -16.48
C HIS A 58 16.89 5.31 -17.36
N GLU A 59 16.94 4.05 -16.92
CA GLU A 59 17.41 2.92 -17.74
C GLU A 59 16.58 2.75 -19.02
N GLU A 60 15.27 2.98 -18.92
CA GLU A 60 14.33 2.96 -20.05
C GLU A 60 14.27 4.29 -20.82
N SER A 61 15.28 5.17 -20.64
CA SER A 61 15.39 6.48 -21.29
C SER A 61 14.21 7.44 -21.02
N GLY A 62 13.46 7.21 -19.95
CA GLY A 62 12.39 8.08 -19.49
C GLY A 62 12.88 9.26 -18.65
N ASN A 63 12.03 10.27 -18.51
CA ASN A 63 12.34 11.52 -17.83
C ASN A 63 11.44 11.76 -16.64
N ILE A 64 12.03 12.12 -15.50
CA ILE A 64 11.34 12.61 -14.32
C ILE A 64 11.61 14.11 -14.18
N ILE A 65 10.53 14.90 -14.11
CA ILE A 65 10.63 16.35 -14.06
C ILE A 65 9.81 16.88 -12.90
N ARG A 66 10.42 17.78 -12.12
CA ARG A 66 9.74 18.50 -11.05
C ARG A 66 8.87 19.61 -11.62
N LYS A 67 7.57 19.57 -11.32
CA LYS A 67 6.66 20.67 -11.67
C LYS A 67 6.77 21.78 -10.63
N SER A 68 7.45 22.86 -10.99
CA SER A 68 7.78 24.02 -10.15
C SER A 68 6.58 24.66 -9.43
N SER A 69 5.36 24.49 -9.92
CA SER A 69 4.16 25.08 -9.30
C SER A 69 3.63 24.34 -8.07
N LYS A 70 4.02 23.06 -7.85
CA LYS A 70 3.44 22.22 -6.79
C LYS A 70 4.44 21.29 -6.09
N ASP A 71 5.72 21.38 -6.43
CA ASP A 71 6.77 20.47 -5.96
C ASP A 71 6.45 18.97 -6.16
N ILE A 72 5.70 18.65 -7.22
CA ILE A 72 5.32 17.28 -7.58
C ILE A 72 6.22 16.81 -8.72
N LEU A 73 6.85 15.65 -8.55
CA LEU A 73 7.57 14.96 -9.62
C LEU A 73 6.61 14.31 -10.60
N ARG A 74 6.97 14.36 -11.89
CA ARG A 74 6.18 13.74 -12.96
C ARG A 74 7.06 13.00 -13.96
N VAL A 75 6.68 11.78 -14.28
CA VAL A 75 7.23 11.01 -15.40
C VAL A 75 6.66 11.54 -16.70
N GLU A 76 7.52 11.79 -17.69
CA GLU A 76 7.17 12.33 -19.01
C GLU A 76 6.26 13.58 -18.92
N ARG A 77 6.48 14.41 -17.89
CA ARG A 77 5.68 15.61 -17.56
C ARG A 77 4.18 15.35 -17.32
N ARG A 78 3.76 14.09 -17.26
CA ARG A 78 2.36 13.67 -17.33
C ARG A 78 1.90 12.97 -16.06
N LEU A 79 2.54 11.88 -15.65
CA LEU A 79 2.10 11.06 -14.53
C LEU A 79 2.87 11.34 -13.24
N ALA A 80 2.18 11.40 -12.10
CA ALA A 80 2.79 11.45 -10.77
C ALA A 80 2.96 10.03 -10.17
N MET A 81 3.09 9.04 -11.05
CA MET A 81 3.19 7.61 -10.77
C MET A 81 4.15 6.99 -11.77
N THR A 82 4.84 5.94 -11.37
CA THR A 82 5.84 5.25 -12.20
C THR A 82 5.33 3.92 -12.76
N ARG A 83 4.16 3.46 -12.32
CA ARG A 83 3.43 2.29 -12.83
C ARG A 83 1.93 2.61 -12.95
N VAL A 84 1.30 2.22 -14.06
CA VAL A 84 -0.14 2.49 -14.30
C VAL A 84 -0.77 1.50 -15.27
N LEU A 85 -2.07 1.26 -15.10
CA LEU A 85 -2.90 0.63 -16.11
C LEU A 85 -3.62 1.71 -16.94
N GLY A 86 -3.50 1.65 -18.28
CA GLY A 86 -4.35 2.44 -19.19
C GLY A 86 -3.76 3.76 -19.73
N ASP A 87 -2.52 4.12 -19.41
CA ASP A 87 -1.83 5.24 -20.08
C ASP A 87 -1.03 4.76 -21.29
N PHE A 88 -1.69 4.71 -22.45
CA PHE A 88 -1.09 4.22 -23.70
C PHE A 88 -0.25 5.26 -24.44
N ILE A 89 -0.08 6.46 -23.89
CA ILE A 89 0.70 7.53 -24.51
C ILE A 89 2.18 7.39 -24.14
N ILE A 90 2.48 7.01 -22.90
CA ILE A 90 3.84 6.76 -22.44
C ILE A 90 4.21 5.31 -22.77
N ASP A 91 5.47 5.06 -23.13
CA ASP A 91 5.96 3.71 -23.38
C ASP A 91 5.76 2.83 -22.12
N LYS A 92 5.23 1.62 -22.34
CA LYS A 92 5.01 0.61 -21.29
C LYS A 92 6.30 0.15 -20.61
N ASN A 93 7.46 0.35 -21.24
CA ASN A 93 8.74 0.06 -20.60
C ASN A 93 9.06 1.14 -19.54
N ILE A 94 8.74 2.41 -19.82
CA ILE A 94 8.90 3.52 -18.88
C ILE A 94 7.86 3.42 -17.76
N ILE A 95 6.59 3.16 -18.11
CA ILE A 95 5.48 3.01 -17.16
C ILE A 95 4.82 1.63 -17.32
N PRO A 96 5.34 0.59 -16.66
CA PRO A 96 4.80 -0.76 -16.79
C PRO A 96 3.47 -0.93 -16.04
N PRO A 97 2.53 -1.73 -16.57
CA PRO A 97 1.30 -2.13 -15.88
C PRO A 97 1.53 -3.39 -15.01
N ILE A 98 2.68 -3.47 -14.33
CA ILE A 98 3.08 -4.65 -13.55
C ILE A 98 2.81 -4.38 -12.07
N PRO A 99 1.91 -5.16 -11.43
CA PRO A 99 1.72 -5.07 -9.99
C PRO A 99 2.83 -5.81 -9.26
N ASP A 100 3.18 -5.36 -8.07
CA ASP A 100 3.84 -6.25 -7.12
C ASP A 100 2.81 -7.17 -6.48
N ILE A 101 3.15 -8.45 -6.37
CA ILE A 101 2.30 -9.48 -5.81
C ILE A 101 2.94 -9.95 -4.51
N ILE A 102 2.24 -9.73 -3.40
CA ILE A 102 2.64 -10.20 -2.08
C ILE A 102 1.70 -11.32 -1.68
N ILE A 103 2.26 -12.50 -1.39
CA ILE A 103 1.50 -13.66 -0.93
C ILE A 103 1.62 -13.74 0.58
N CYS A 104 0.48 -13.71 1.25
CA CYS A 104 0.39 -13.69 2.70
C CYS A 104 -0.31 -14.97 3.16
N SER A 105 0.35 -15.76 4.01
CA SER A 105 -0.33 -16.90 4.63
C SER A 105 -1.37 -16.39 5.61
N GLN A 106 -2.64 -16.74 5.41
CA GLN A 106 -3.71 -16.44 6.35
C GLN A 106 -3.33 -17.04 7.72
N ARG A 107 -3.17 -16.19 8.74
CA ARG A 107 -3.10 -16.66 10.12
C ARG A 107 -4.53 -16.87 10.61
N GLN A 108 -4.78 -17.96 11.33
CA GLN A 108 -6.09 -18.27 11.93
C GLN A 108 -6.62 -17.16 12.86
N SER A 109 -5.80 -16.20 13.25
CA SER A 109 -6.16 -15.09 14.14
C SER A 109 -6.59 -13.81 13.43
N VAL A 110 -6.54 -13.74 12.09
CA VAL A 110 -6.88 -12.48 11.39
C VAL A 110 -8.39 -12.25 11.44
N ALA A 111 -8.84 -11.21 12.14
CA ALA A 111 -10.26 -10.87 12.25
C ALA A 111 -10.78 -10.08 11.04
N PHE A 112 -9.96 -9.22 10.44
CA PHE A 112 -10.36 -8.38 9.31
C PHE A 112 -9.17 -7.88 8.47
N VAL A 113 -9.48 -7.45 7.26
CA VAL A 113 -8.61 -6.73 6.31
C VAL A 113 -9.27 -5.40 5.97
N ILE A 114 -8.52 -4.30 6.01
CA ILE A 114 -8.97 -2.96 5.57
C ILE A 114 -8.09 -2.50 4.42
N ARG A 115 -8.71 -2.10 3.31
CA ARG A 115 -8.07 -1.47 2.16
C ARG A 115 -8.70 -0.12 1.93
N ALA A 116 -7.90 0.94 1.77
CA ALA A 116 -8.46 2.28 1.57
C ALA A 116 -7.57 3.14 0.66
N SER A 117 -8.16 4.16 0.06
CA SER A 117 -7.47 5.14 -0.79
C SER A 117 -6.63 6.12 0.02
N ASN A 118 -5.60 6.70 -0.60
CA ASN A 118 -4.67 7.66 0.00
C ASN A 118 -5.33 8.78 0.82
N SER A 119 -6.44 9.29 0.31
CA SER A 119 -7.22 10.36 0.91
C SER A 119 -7.64 10.09 2.36
N ILE A 120 -7.76 8.81 2.74
CA ILE A 120 -8.04 8.38 4.12
C ILE A 120 -6.74 8.37 4.93
N TRP A 121 -5.67 7.79 4.40
CA TRP A 121 -4.35 7.72 5.06
C TRP A 121 -3.70 9.09 5.28
N ASN A 122 -4.04 10.07 4.43
CA ASN A 122 -3.59 11.46 4.58
C ASN A 122 -4.14 12.14 5.84
N VAL A 123 -5.24 11.63 6.42
CA VAL A 123 -5.91 12.23 7.58
C VAL A 123 -6.02 11.28 8.78
N MET A 124 -5.79 9.99 8.59
CA MET A 124 -5.81 8.97 9.63
C MET A 124 -4.62 8.01 9.51
N SER A 125 -3.97 7.72 10.64
CA SER A 125 -2.92 6.68 10.69
C SER A 125 -3.51 5.27 10.60
N ASN A 126 -2.65 4.27 10.38
CA ASN A 126 -3.04 2.87 10.35
C ASN A 126 -3.74 2.46 11.66
N GLU A 127 -3.18 2.87 12.80
CA GLU A 127 -3.67 2.57 14.14
C GLU A 127 -5.01 3.26 14.39
N GLN A 128 -5.18 4.49 13.91
CA GLN A 128 -6.44 5.23 14.02
C GLN A 128 -7.56 4.54 13.26
N VAL A 129 -7.30 4.13 12.01
CA VAL A 129 -8.27 3.38 11.18
C VAL A 129 -8.58 2.02 11.82
N ALA A 130 -7.56 1.26 12.21
CA ALA A 130 -7.73 -0.02 12.89
C ALA A 130 -8.58 0.09 14.15
N SER A 131 -8.23 1.04 15.03
CA SER A 131 -8.93 1.26 16.30
C SER A 131 -10.38 1.66 16.07
N PHE A 132 -10.64 2.52 15.08
CA PHE A 132 -11.98 2.93 14.70
C PHE A 132 -12.85 1.74 14.30
N VAL A 133 -12.33 0.86 13.43
CA VAL A 133 -13.05 -0.34 13.01
C VAL A 133 -13.25 -1.32 14.17
N ILE A 134 -12.22 -1.58 14.98
CA ILE A 134 -12.29 -2.48 16.15
C ILE A 134 -13.35 -2.01 17.16
N GLN A 135 -13.46 -0.69 17.40
CA GLN A 135 -14.44 -0.14 18.33
C GLN A 135 -15.89 -0.33 17.84
N LEU A 136 -16.12 -0.18 16.53
CA LEU A 136 -17.46 -0.23 15.95
C LEU A 136 -17.93 -1.64 15.62
N ILE A 137 -17.03 -2.59 15.35
CA ILE A 137 -17.37 -3.95 14.91
C ILE A 137 -18.27 -4.70 15.90
N SER A 138 -18.19 -4.35 17.19
CA SER A 138 -19.00 -4.97 18.26
C SER A 138 -20.30 -4.23 18.59
N THR A 139 -20.47 -2.99 18.11
CA THR A 139 -21.54 -2.09 18.55
C THR A 139 -22.44 -1.59 17.42
N THR A 140 -22.01 -1.75 16.16
CA THR A 140 -22.63 -1.14 14.98
C THR A 140 -22.86 -2.17 13.89
N ASP A 141 -23.86 -1.94 13.03
CA ASP A 141 -24.04 -2.71 11.80
C ASP A 141 -22.78 -2.57 10.92
N LEU A 142 -22.22 -3.70 10.49
CA LEU A 142 -21.00 -3.76 9.68
C LEU A 142 -21.09 -2.91 8.40
N HIS A 143 -22.29 -2.78 7.83
CA HIS A 143 -22.52 -1.97 6.63
C HIS A 143 -22.37 -0.47 6.87
N GLN A 144 -22.44 0.00 8.11
CA GLN A 144 -22.35 1.42 8.46
C GLN A 144 -20.92 1.85 8.78
N ILE A 145 -20.03 0.93 9.16
CA ILE A 145 -18.65 1.23 9.55
C ILE A 145 -17.90 2.00 8.45
N PRO A 146 -17.96 1.61 7.15
CA PRO A 146 -17.33 2.37 6.09
C PRO A 146 -17.83 3.82 6.01
N SER A 147 -19.14 4.03 6.09
CA SER A 147 -19.73 5.38 6.00
C SER A 147 -19.27 6.27 7.16
N GLN A 148 -19.31 5.75 8.39
CA GLN A 148 -18.88 6.51 9.57
C GLN A 148 -17.40 6.87 9.51
N LEU A 149 -16.55 5.97 9.00
CA LEU A 149 -15.13 6.25 8.82
C LEU A 149 -14.90 7.34 7.76
N LEU A 150 -15.64 7.31 6.66
CA LEU A 150 -15.59 8.34 5.62
C LEU A 150 -16.06 9.70 6.16
N ASP A 151 -17.14 9.74 6.93
CA ASP A 151 -17.62 10.97 7.58
C ASP A 151 -16.55 11.54 8.53
N HIS A 152 -15.89 10.69 9.30
CA HIS A 152 -14.78 11.11 10.16
C HIS A 152 -13.59 11.68 9.36
N CYS A 153 -13.29 11.12 8.19
CA CYS A 153 -12.26 11.66 7.29
C CYS A 153 -12.66 13.02 6.69
N LEU A 154 -13.95 13.24 6.41
CA LEU A 154 -14.48 14.53 5.97
C LEU A 154 -14.34 15.59 7.06
N GLU A 155 -14.68 15.26 8.30
CA GLU A 155 -14.49 16.14 9.46
C GLU A 155 -13.03 16.53 9.65
N LYS A 156 -12.12 15.59 9.41
CA LYS A 156 -10.66 15.81 9.38
C LYS A 156 -10.15 16.56 8.15
N ARG A 157 -11.06 17.04 7.30
CA ARG A 157 -10.79 17.86 6.11
C ARG A 157 -10.07 17.12 4.98
N SER A 158 -10.32 15.83 4.80
CA SER A 158 -9.96 15.17 3.54
C SER A 158 -10.74 15.81 2.38
N ARG A 159 -10.06 16.09 1.27
CA ARG A 159 -10.62 16.85 0.12
C ARG A 159 -10.55 16.11 -1.20
N ASP A 160 -10.17 14.85 -1.17
CA ASP A 160 -10.02 14.02 -2.36
C ASP A 160 -11.06 12.89 -2.34
N ASN A 161 -11.20 12.18 -3.46
CA ASN A 161 -12.09 11.04 -3.57
C ASN A 161 -11.65 9.96 -2.57
N MET A 162 -12.60 9.46 -1.79
CA MET A 162 -12.34 8.46 -0.76
C MET A 162 -13.04 7.15 -1.10
N SER A 163 -12.33 6.05 -0.91
CA SER A 163 -12.86 4.69 -1.06
C SER A 163 -12.24 3.80 -0.01
N ILE A 164 -13.06 2.95 0.59
CA ILE A 164 -12.65 1.98 1.60
C ILE A 164 -13.37 0.66 1.38
N TYR A 165 -12.65 -0.43 1.59
CA TYR A 165 -13.13 -1.79 1.58
C TYR A 165 -12.70 -2.47 2.88
N ILE A 166 -13.65 -3.10 3.57
CA ILE A 166 -13.41 -3.83 4.82
C ILE A 166 -13.90 -5.26 4.59
N TYR A 167 -13.02 -6.22 4.79
CA TYR A 167 -13.33 -7.64 4.73
C TYR A 167 -13.17 -8.25 6.11
N ILE A 168 -14.20 -8.93 6.61
CA ILE A 168 -14.21 -9.55 7.94
C ILE A 168 -14.22 -11.07 7.74
N TYR A 169 -13.33 -11.76 8.47
CA TYR A 169 -13.28 -13.22 8.46
C TYR A 169 -14.33 -13.76 9.45
N HIS A 170 -15.07 -14.80 9.04
CA HIS A 170 -16.05 -15.52 9.87
C HIS A 170 -15.51 -16.89 10.28
#